data_AF-A0AA89B9X9-F1
#
_entry.id   AF-A0AA89B9X9-F1
#
_cell.length_a   1.000
_cell.length_b   1.000
_cell.length_c   1.000
_cell.angle_alpha   90.00
_cell.angle_beta   90.00
_cell.angle_gamma   90.00
#
_symmetry.space_group_name_H-M   'P 1'
#
loop_
_entity.id
_entity.type
_entity.pdbx_description
1 polymer ?
#
loop_
_entity_poly.entity_id
_entity_poly.type
_entity_poly.pdbx_seq_one_letter_code
_entity_poly.pdbx_strand_id
1 'polypeptide(L)'
;MLIGTATRVHSPACEKRTDSFNWRVRLTRWEPSHRTLGNGRKPLYKSEKNTKLEPIEEVTIEVNEEHVGLVVEALSHRRGEMSDMGPVPGNSSRTKLKFTCPSRGLVGYRSVFSSDTRGTGFMHRAFQAYEKYRGPLGNVRKGVLISMGRGAITSYALMSLEPRGTLFVTPGMETYDGMIVGEHSRDTDLDVNPVRSKELTNVRAASKDENVKLTPPRLMTLEEAIGYVASDELIEVTPKVIRLRKKYLDANKRKMMRHKPKE
;
A
#
# COMPACT_ATOMS: atom_id res chain seq x y z
N MET A 1 -39.52 -53.20 21.81
CA MET A 1 -38.08 -53.50 21.90
C MET A 1 -37.67 -54.27 20.65
N LEU A 2 -36.97 -53.58 19.73
CA LEU A 2 -35.92 -54.00 18.74
C LEU A 2 -36.00 -55.46 18.23
N ILE A 3 -36.47 -55.79 17.01
CA ILE A 3 -36.07 -55.50 15.61
C ILE A 3 -34.61 -55.90 15.23
N GLY A 4 -34.45 -57.11 14.69
CA GLY A 4 -34.16 -57.37 13.27
C GLY A 4 -32.76 -57.10 12.68
N THR A 5 -31.95 -58.17 12.60
CA THR A 5 -31.09 -58.67 11.50
C THR A 5 -30.76 -57.77 10.29
N ALA A 6 -29.48 -57.73 9.87
CA ALA A 6 -28.96 -58.43 8.67
C ALA A 6 -27.56 -57.94 8.21
N THR A 7 -26.77 -58.88 7.73
CA THR A 7 -25.39 -58.82 7.25
C THR A 7 -25.21 -58.42 5.77
N ARG A 8 -23.98 -57.94 5.47
CA ARG A 8 -23.12 -58.16 4.26
C ARG A 8 -22.96 -57.08 3.15
N VAL A 9 -21.69 -56.64 3.01
CA VAL A 9 -20.81 -56.28 1.85
C VAL A 9 -21.32 -55.36 0.72
N HIS A 10 -20.61 -54.23 0.48
CA HIS A 10 -20.02 -53.77 -0.80
C HIS A 10 -19.33 -52.38 -0.66
N SER A 11 -18.13 -52.22 -1.24
CA SER A 11 -17.53 -50.91 -1.62
C SER A 11 -18.07 -50.48 -3.01
N PRO A 12 -17.70 -49.32 -3.59
CA PRO A 12 -17.42 -47.98 -3.05
C PRO A 12 -18.26 -46.89 -3.77
N ALA A 13 -18.57 -45.75 -3.14
CA ALA A 13 -19.13 -44.60 -3.87
C ALA A 13 -18.68 -43.25 -3.30
N CYS A 14 -18.16 -42.46 -4.24
CA CYS A 14 -17.99 -41.02 -4.30
C CYS A 14 -18.96 -40.19 -3.43
N GLU A 15 -18.44 -39.38 -2.51
CA GLU A 15 -19.17 -38.19 -2.05
C GLU A 15 -18.23 -37.01 -1.77
N LYS A 16 -18.76 -35.84 -2.06
CA LYS A 16 -18.07 -34.65 -2.55
C LYS A 16 -17.49 -33.80 -1.41
N ARG A 17 -16.34 -33.18 -1.71
CA ARG A 17 -15.74 -32.07 -0.95
C ARG A 17 -16.74 -30.95 -0.74
N THR A 18 -16.98 -30.63 0.53
CA THR A 18 -17.41 -29.30 0.99
C THR A 18 -16.54 -28.92 2.18
N ASP A 19 -15.28 -28.58 1.90
CA ASP A 19 -14.43 -27.90 2.89
C ASP A 19 -14.97 -26.49 3.10
N SER A 20 -15.83 -26.36 4.10
CA SER A 20 -16.24 -25.12 4.72
C SER A 20 -15.01 -24.54 5.44
N PHE A 21 -14.22 -23.75 4.72
CA PHE A 21 -13.07 -23.04 5.26
C PHE A 21 -13.52 -21.94 6.23
N ASN A 22 -13.54 -22.31 7.50
CA ASN A 22 -13.84 -21.46 8.65
C ASN A 22 -12.66 -20.51 8.91
N TRP A 23 -12.77 -19.26 8.47
CA TRP A 23 -11.77 -18.20 8.74
C TRP A 23 -11.91 -17.69 10.18
N ARG A 24 -11.67 -18.53 11.19
CA ARG A 24 -11.63 -18.02 12.57
C ARG A 24 -10.27 -17.34 12.82
N VAL A 25 -10.23 -16.02 12.73
CA VAL A 25 -9.15 -15.21 13.31
C VAL A 25 -9.15 -15.52 14.81
N ARG A 26 -8.28 -16.42 15.27
CA ARG A 26 -8.02 -16.59 16.70
C ARG A 26 -7.45 -15.26 17.19
N LEU A 27 -8.23 -14.55 17.99
CA LEU A 27 -7.73 -13.56 18.95
C LEU A 27 -6.86 -14.30 19.98
N THR A 28 -5.63 -14.66 19.59
CA THR A 28 -4.59 -15.05 20.53
C THR A 28 -4.11 -13.79 21.23
N ARG A 29 -4.23 -13.81 22.57
CA ARG A 29 -3.55 -12.99 23.58
C ARG A 29 -2.53 -11.99 23.03
N TRP A 30 -2.83 -10.71 23.23
CA TRP A 30 -2.07 -9.56 22.76
C TRP A 30 -0.71 -9.46 23.49
N GLU A 31 0.36 -9.90 22.84
CA GLU A 31 1.74 -9.60 23.25
C GLU A 31 2.25 -8.37 22.46
N PRO A 32 2.96 -7.42 23.11
CA PRO A 32 3.58 -6.28 22.44
C PRO A 32 4.80 -6.76 21.63
N SER A 33 4.54 -7.51 20.57
CA SER A 33 5.55 -8.01 19.64
C SER A 33 5.73 -6.99 18.52
N HIS A 34 6.95 -6.45 18.39
CA HIS A 34 7.36 -5.75 17.17
C HIS A 34 7.20 -6.71 15.99
N ARG A 35 6.40 -6.34 14.98
CA ARG A 35 6.24 -7.13 13.76
C ARG A 35 6.67 -6.32 12.55
N THR A 36 7.56 -6.89 11.75
CA THR A 36 7.87 -6.41 10.42
C THR A 36 6.96 -7.12 9.42
N LEU A 37 6.08 -6.37 8.78
CA LEU A 37 5.26 -6.87 7.68
C LEU A 37 5.96 -6.52 6.37
N GLY A 38 6.31 -7.54 5.59
CA GLY A 38 6.62 -7.34 4.18
C GLY A 38 5.35 -7.08 3.37
N ASN A 39 5.48 -6.76 2.08
CA ASN A 39 4.34 -6.69 1.18
C ASN A 39 3.74 -8.10 0.98
N GLY A 40 2.88 -8.51 1.93
CA GLY A 40 2.25 -9.84 2.00
C GLY A 40 1.02 -9.99 1.11
N ARG A 41 0.62 -8.94 0.37
CA ARG A 41 -0.49 -8.98 -0.58
C ARG A 41 -0.03 -9.35 -1.98
N LYS A 42 0.78 -10.42 -2.10
CA LYS A 42 0.99 -11.02 -3.43
C LYS A 42 -0.30 -11.79 -3.77
N PRO A 43 -0.96 -11.50 -4.90
CA PRO A 43 -2.08 -12.32 -5.35
C PRO A 43 -1.62 -13.76 -5.48
N LEU A 44 -2.45 -14.70 -5.07
CA LEU A 44 -2.20 -16.10 -5.31
C LEU A 44 -2.32 -16.34 -6.82
N TYR A 45 -1.19 -16.55 -7.48
CA TYR A 45 -1.20 -16.95 -8.88
C TYR A 45 -1.58 -18.43 -8.97
N LYS A 46 -2.53 -18.74 -9.85
CA LYS A 46 -2.80 -20.13 -10.25
C LYS A 46 -2.11 -20.40 -11.56
N SER A 47 -1.59 -21.61 -11.72
CA SER A 47 -1.06 -22.07 -13.01
C SER A 47 -1.99 -23.17 -13.52
N GLU A 48 -2.63 -22.90 -14.65
CA GLU A 48 -3.37 -23.92 -15.40
C GLU A 48 -2.87 -23.89 -16.83
N LYS A 49 -2.57 -25.09 -17.39
CA LYS A 49 -2.18 -25.27 -18.81
C LYS A 49 -1.09 -24.28 -19.28
N ASN A 50 0.02 -24.19 -18.55
CA ASN A 50 1.15 -23.27 -18.83
C ASN A 50 0.82 -21.77 -18.87
N THR A 51 -0.39 -21.35 -18.48
CA THR A 51 -0.76 -19.94 -18.43
C THR A 51 -0.86 -19.47 -16.99
N LYS A 52 -0.22 -18.35 -16.68
CA LYS A 52 -0.29 -17.71 -15.36
C LYS A 52 -1.64 -16.99 -15.23
N LEU A 53 -2.44 -17.40 -14.25
CA LEU A 53 -3.71 -16.79 -13.92
C LEU A 53 -3.59 -15.88 -12.69
N GLU A 54 -4.25 -14.75 -12.72
CA GLU A 54 -4.36 -13.83 -11.58
C GLU A 54 -5.84 -13.57 -11.22
N PRO A 55 -6.16 -13.30 -9.94
CA PRO A 55 -7.52 -12.99 -9.53
C PRO A 55 -7.94 -11.62 -10.06
N ILE A 56 -9.13 -11.56 -10.65
CA ILE A 56 -9.80 -10.36 -11.15
C ILE A 56 -10.98 -10.04 -10.23
N GLU A 57 -11.11 -8.76 -9.90
CA GLU A 57 -12.20 -8.18 -9.14
C GLU A 57 -13.03 -7.27 -10.05
N GLU A 58 -14.35 -7.38 -9.94
CA GLU A 58 -15.28 -6.39 -10.45
C GLU A 58 -15.32 -5.20 -9.49
N VAL A 59 -15.09 -4.00 -10.02
CA VAL A 59 -15.06 -2.75 -9.26
C VAL A 59 -16.17 -1.85 -9.77
N THR A 60 -17.12 -1.56 -8.90
CA THR A 60 -18.21 -0.61 -9.16
C THR A 60 -17.92 0.68 -8.41
N ILE A 61 -17.90 1.80 -9.12
CA ILE A 61 -17.60 3.12 -8.57
C ILE A 61 -18.72 4.08 -8.89
N GLU A 62 -19.07 4.94 -7.92
CA GLU A 62 -20.00 6.05 -8.11
C GLU A 62 -19.31 7.34 -7.67
N VAL A 63 -19.13 8.28 -8.58
CA VAL A 63 -18.41 9.54 -8.37
C VAL A 63 -19.11 10.70 -9.06
N ASN A 64 -18.82 11.92 -8.63
CA ASN A 64 -19.25 13.12 -9.35
C ASN A 64 -18.55 13.19 -10.72
N GLU A 65 -19.20 13.79 -11.71
CA GLU A 65 -18.67 13.90 -13.09
C GLU A 65 -17.27 14.53 -13.15
N GLU A 66 -17.01 15.51 -12.29
CA GLU A 66 -15.70 16.20 -12.16
C GLU A 66 -14.53 15.26 -11.82
N HIS A 67 -14.79 14.11 -11.20
CA HIS A 67 -13.75 13.17 -10.74
C HIS A 67 -13.64 11.93 -11.64
N VAL A 68 -14.53 11.76 -12.61
CA VAL A 68 -14.56 10.57 -13.48
C VAL A 68 -13.23 10.39 -14.21
N GLY A 69 -12.70 11.45 -14.83
CA GLY A 69 -11.45 11.38 -15.59
C GLY A 69 -10.27 10.87 -14.75
N LEU A 70 -10.10 11.40 -13.53
CA LEU A 70 -9.04 10.99 -12.60
C LEU A 70 -9.15 9.51 -12.22
N VAL A 71 -10.36 9.05 -11.93
CA VAL A 71 -10.61 7.65 -11.53
C VAL A 71 -10.35 6.69 -12.69
N VAL A 72 -10.82 7.03 -13.89
CA VAL A 72 -10.62 6.21 -15.10
C VAL A 72 -9.12 6.08 -15.41
N GLU A 73 -8.38 7.18 -15.36
CA GLU A 73 -6.94 7.18 -15.58
C GLU A 73 -6.21 6.33 -14.53
N ALA A 74 -6.54 6.51 -13.24
CA ALA A 74 -5.91 5.79 -12.15
C ALA A 74 -6.13 4.27 -12.24
N LEU A 75 -7.34 3.83 -12.61
CA LEU A 75 -7.64 2.42 -12.82
C LEU A 75 -7.00 1.85 -14.09
N SER A 76 -6.91 2.64 -15.16
CA SER A 76 -6.25 2.23 -16.40
C SER A 76 -4.77 1.89 -16.18
N HIS A 77 -4.05 2.71 -15.42
CA HIS A 77 -2.66 2.44 -15.01
C HIS A 77 -2.51 1.14 -14.20
N ARG A 78 -3.60 0.72 -13.54
CA ARG A 78 -3.70 -0.50 -12.72
C ARG A 78 -4.22 -1.71 -13.50
N ARG A 79 -4.24 -1.62 -14.83
CA ARG A 79 -4.77 -2.65 -15.76
C ARG A 79 -6.27 -2.92 -15.55
N GLY A 80 -6.99 -1.90 -15.12
CA GLY A 80 -8.44 -1.90 -15.11
C GLY A 80 -8.99 -1.74 -16.52
N GLU A 81 -9.96 -2.58 -16.87
CA GLU A 81 -10.70 -2.51 -18.12
C GLU A 81 -12.12 -2.07 -17.81
N MET A 82 -12.57 -0.98 -18.43
CA MET A 82 -13.92 -0.46 -18.23
C MET A 82 -14.91 -1.38 -18.95
N SER A 83 -15.90 -1.89 -18.22
CA SER A 83 -16.96 -2.71 -18.78
C SER A 83 -18.22 -1.91 -19.09
N ASP A 84 -18.50 -0.88 -18.28
CA ASP A 84 -19.72 -0.09 -18.38
C ASP A 84 -19.52 1.30 -17.74
N MET A 85 -20.20 2.30 -18.29
CA MET A 85 -20.22 3.67 -17.79
C MET A 85 -21.58 4.29 -18.09
N GLY A 86 -22.21 4.87 -17.07
CA GLY A 86 -23.48 5.57 -17.25
C GLY A 86 -23.85 6.44 -16.05
N PRO A 87 -24.85 7.31 -16.19
CA PRO A 87 -25.36 8.10 -15.06
C PRO A 87 -26.01 7.18 -14.02
N VAL A 88 -25.95 7.57 -12.75
CA VAL A 88 -26.69 6.87 -11.69
C VAL A 88 -28.19 7.12 -11.89
N PRO A 89 -29.05 6.08 -11.92
CA PRO A 89 -30.49 6.26 -12.04
C PRO A 89 -31.03 7.19 -10.94
N GLY A 90 -31.73 8.26 -11.33
CA GLY A 90 -32.28 9.25 -10.40
C GLY A 90 -31.30 10.32 -9.90
N ASN A 91 -30.03 10.30 -10.34
CA ASN A 91 -29.07 11.37 -10.03
C ASN A 91 -28.15 11.64 -11.22
N SER A 92 -28.45 12.70 -11.97
CA SER A 92 -27.67 13.12 -13.15
C SER A 92 -26.29 13.68 -12.82
N SER A 93 -26.01 14.07 -11.58
CA SER A 93 -24.70 14.65 -11.21
C SER A 93 -23.62 13.61 -10.92
N ARG A 94 -24.00 12.33 -10.86
CA ARG A 94 -23.11 11.22 -10.51
C ARG A 94 -23.07 10.19 -11.62
N THR A 95 -21.86 9.73 -11.90
CA THR A 95 -21.59 8.69 -12.89
C THR A 95 -21.24 7.40 -12.17
N LYS A 96 -21.86 6.31 -12.60
CA LYS A 96 -21.51 4.95 -12.24
C LYS A 96 -20.55 4.37 -13.26
N LEU A 97 -19.44 3.83 -12.76
CA LEU A 97 -18.41 3.17 -13.55
C LEU A 97 -18.30 1.72 -13.10
N LYS A 98 -18.21 0.80 -14.05
CA LYS A 98 -17.87 -0.60 -13.78
C LYS A 98 -16.57 -0.95 -14.48
N PHE A 99 -15.68 -1.58 -13.72
CA PHE A 99 -14.38 -2.04 -14.19
C PHE A 99 -14.16 -3.49 -13.81
N THR A 100 -13.37 -4.19 -14.63
CA THR A 100 -12.69 -5.42 -14.22
C THR A 100 -11.23 -5.09 -13.97
N CYS A 101 -10.71 -5.40 -12.79
CA CYS A 101 -9.37 -5.03 -12.38
C CYS A 101 -8.66 -6.23 -11.73
N PRO A 102 -7.36 -6.45 -11.97
CA PRO A 102 -6.62 -7.45 -11.20
C PRO A 102 -6.56 -7.03 -9.73
N SER A 103 -6.77 -7.97 -8.80
CA SER A 103 -6.71 -7.70 -7.34
C SER A 103 -5.41 -6.99 -6.95
N ARG A 104 -4.31 -7.32 -7.64
CA ARG A 104 -2.99 -6.69 -7.49
C ARG A 104 -3.01 -5.18 -7.73
N GLY A 105 -3.75 -4.73 -8.74
CA GLY A 105 -3.87 -3.32 -9.10
C GLY A 105 -4.64 -2.53 -8.05
N LEU A 106 -5.60 -3.15 -7.36
CA LEU A 106 -6.47 -2.51 -6.37
C LEU A 106 -5.83 -2.39 -4.98
N VAL A 107 -4.70 -3.05 -4.73
CA VAL A 107 -4.00 -2.95 -3.45
C VAL A 107 -3.58 -1.49 -3.19
N GLY A 108 -4.09 -0.91 -2.09
CA GLY A 108 -3.82 0.48 -1.72
C GLY A 108 -4.60 1.54 -2.49
N TYR A 109 -5.39 1.16 -3.50
CA TYR A 109 -6.11 2.12 -4.33
C TYR A 109 -7.21 2.87 -3.57
N ARG A 110 -7.82 2.24 -2.56
CA ARG A 110 -8.91 2.85 -1.76
C ARG A 110 -8.55 4.23 -1.20
N SER A 111 -7.33 4.40 -0.67
CA SER A 111 -6.89 5.68 -0.11
C SER A 111 -6.63 6.73 -1.18
N VAL A 112 -6.09 6.31 -2.33
CA VAL A 112 -5.89 7.20 -3.49
C VAL A 112 -7.24 7.67 -4.01
N PHE A 113 -8.17 6.74 -4.22
CA PHE A 113 -9.54 7.03 -4.62
C PHE A 113 -10.26 7.99 -3.66
N SER A 114 -10.14 7.77 -2.34
CA SER A 114 -10.73 8.67 -1.35
C SER A 114 -10.16 10.09 -1.44
N SER A 115 -8.87 10.22 -1.77
CA SER A 115 -8.21 11.52 -1.94
C SER A 115 -8.64 12.20 -3.24
N ASP A 116 -8.64 11.46 -4.36
CA ASP A 116 -9.01 11.95 -5.70
C ASP A 116 -10.46 12.45 -5.73
N THR A 117 -11.34 11.72 -5.02
CA THR A 117 -12.78 12.05 -4.93
C THR A 117 -13.14 12.95 -3.76
N ARG A 118 -12.14 13.39 -2.97
CA ARG A 118 -12.34 14.18 -1.75
C ARG A 118 -13.37 13.57 -0.78
N GLY A 119 -13.44 12.24 -0.75
CA GLY A 119 -14.35 11.48 0.10
C GLY A 119 -15.80 11.40 -0.40
N THR A 120 -16.13 11.96 -1.57
CA THR A 120 -17.49 11.94 -2.14
C THR A 120 -17.80 10.68 -2.95
N GLY A 121 -16.77 9.91 -3.32
CA GLY A 121 -16.90 8.71 -4.13
C GLY A 121 -17.27 7.46 -3.32
N PHE A 122 -18.11 6.61 -3.91
CA PHE A 122 -18.33 5.25 -3.41
C PHE A 122 -17.60 4.25 -4.29
N MET A 123 -16.98 3.25 -3.68
CA MET A 123 -16.30 2.16 -4.36
C MET A 123 -16.67 0.84 -3.71
N HIS A 124 -17.16 -0.08 -4.53
CA HIS A 124 -17.39 -1.47 -4.17
C HIS A 124 -16.50 -2.37 -5.03
N ARG A 125 -15.99 -3.45 -4.44
CA ARG A 125 -15.18 -4.45 -5.14
C ARG A 125 -15.67 -5.85 -4.78
N ALA A 126 -15.77 -6.72 -5.77
CA ALA A 126 -16.15 -8.12 -5.59
C ALA A 126 -15.21 -9.01 -6.40
N PHE A 127 -14.82 -10.16 -5.85
CA PHE A 127 -14.09 -11.16 -6.62
C PHE A 127 -14.99 -11.72 -7.72
N GLN A 128 -14.49 -11.72 -8.96
CA GLN A 128 -15.24 -12.20 -10.12
C GLN A 128 -14.73 -13.58 -10.57
N ALA A 129 -13.47 -13.65 -10.98
CA ALA A 129 -12.87 -14.88 -11.53
C ALA A 129 -11.33 -14.84 -11.52
N TYR A 130 -10.70 -15.96 -11.91
CA TYR A 130 -9.30 -16.01 -12.28
C TYR A 130 -9.17 -15.87 -13.80
N GLU A 131 -8.39 -14.90 -14.27
CA GLU A 131 -8.15 -14.68 -15.69
C GLU A 131 -6.66 -14.69 -16.01
N LYS A 132 -6.33 -14.67 -17.31
CA LYS A 132 -4.94 -14.58 -17.77
C LYS A 132 -4.30 -13.30 -17.22
N TYR A 133 -3.04 -13.42 -16.80
CA TYR A 133 -2.25 -12.30 -16.31
C TYR A 133 -2.26 -11.12 -17.29
N ARG A 134 -2.77 -9.96 -16.85
CA ARG A 134 -2.96 -8.74 -17.67
C ARG A 134 -1.67 -7.90 -17.82
N GLY A 135 -0.52 -8.44 -17.46
CA GLY A 135 0.77 -7.77 -17.60
C GLY A 135 1.22 -6.96 -16.37
N PRO A 136 2.41 -6.35 -16.43
CA PRO A 136 2.94 -5.50 -15.36
C PRO A 136 2.09 -4.24 -15.20
N LEU A 137 1.91 -3.76 -13.96
CA LEU A 137 1.23 -2.47 -13.71
C LEU A 137 2.12 -1.32 -14.21
N GLY A 138 1.50 -0.17 -14.49
CA GLY A 138 2.26 1.06 -14.75
C GLY A 138 3.12 1.42 -13.53
N ASN A 139 4.38 1.79 -13.76
CA ASN A 139 5.28 2.22 -12.69
C ASN A 139 5.00 3.69 -12.35
N VAL A 140 3.98 3.93 -11.52
CA VAL A 140 3.58 5.28 -11.08
C VAL A 140 4.27 5.69 -9.77
N ARG A 141 5.12 4.81 -9.21
CA ARG A 141 5.69 5.04 -7.88
C ARG A 141 6.89 5.97 -7.97
N LYS A 142 6.85 7.05 -7.19
CA LYS A 142 8.01 7.92 -6.95
C LYS A 142 9.04 7.24 -6.03
N GLY A 143 10.25 7.76 -6.01
CA GLY A 143 11.30 7.32 -5.10
C GLY A 143 10.98 7.68 -3.66
N VAL A 144 11.80 7.18 -2.73
CA VAL A 144 11.66 7.47 -1.29
C VAL A 144 12.81 8.31 -0.75
N LEU A 145 12.51 9.15 0.24
CA LEU A 145 13.51 9.83 1.06
C LEU A 145 13.90 8.90 2.22
N ILE A 146 15.19 8.56 2.32
CA ILE A 146 15.68 7.55 3.26
C ILE A 146 16.63 8.18 4.27
N SER A 147 16.39 7.96 5.56
CA SER A 147 17.25 8.47 6.63
C SER A 147 18.63 7.80 6.61
N MET A 148 19.65 8.62 6.84
CA MET A 148 21.05 8.24 7.06
C MET A 148 21.54 8.56 8.48
N GLY A 149 20.62 8.95 9.36
CA GLY A 149 20.94 9.30 10.74
C GLY A 149 20.00 8.64 11.72
N ARG A 150 20.52 8.38 12.92
CA ARG A 150 19.75 7.96 14.09
C ARG A 150 19.61 9.11 15.07
N GLY A 151 18.39 9.31 15.57
CA GLY A 151 18.06 10.32 16.58
C GLY A 151 16.77 11.07 16.28
N ALA A 152 16.48 12.08 17.10
CA ALA A 152 15.31 12.93 16.98
C ALA A 152 15.37 13.82 15.73
N ILE A 153 14.29 13.82 14.95
CA ILE A 153 14.16 14.67 13.76
C ILE A 153 14.09 16.13 14.17
N THR A 154 14.89 16.97 13.53
CA THR A 154 14.88 18.42 13.76
C THR A 154 13.97 19.11 12.75
N SER A 155 13.23 20.14 13.17
CA SER A 155 12.43 20.97 12.25
C SER A 155 13.32 21.62 11.18
N TYR A 156 14.55 21.98 11.56
CA TYR A 156 15.54 22.56 10.64
C TYR A 156 15.90 21.62 9.49
N ALA A 157 16.14 20.33 9.78
CA ALA A 157 16.41 19.36 8.74
C ALA A 157 15.19 19.20 7.83
N LEU A 158 13.99 19.08 8.40
CA LEU A 158 12.76 18.92 7.61
C LEU A 158 12.49 20.08 6.65
N MET A 159 12.78 21.33 7.03
CA MET A 159 12.67 22.48 6.11
C MET A 159 13.51 22.30 4.84
N SER A 160 14.71 21.73 4.98
CA SER A 160 15.59 21.48 3.83
C SER A 160 15.15 20.29 2.98
N LEU A 161 14.32 19.39 3.53
CA LEU A 161 13.82 18.18 2.87
C LEU A 161 12.45 18.39 2.23
N GLU A 162 11.64 19.30 2.74
CA GLU A 162 10.30 19.62 2.23
C GLU A 162 10.28 19.98 0.73
N PRO A 163 11.23 20.78 0.18
CA PRO A 163 11.27 21.01 -1.27
C PRO A 163 11.58 19.77 -2.10
N ARG A 164 12.14 18.71 -1.49
CA ARG A 164 12.51 17.47 -2.19
C ARG A 164 11.32 16.53 -2.33
N GLY A 165 10.28 16.67 -1.51
CA GLY A 165 9.05 15.90 -1.63
C GLY A 165 8.19 15.89 -0.36
N THR A 166 7.23 14.99 -0.32
CA THR A 166 6.22 14.94 0.74
C THR A 166 6.73 14.15 1.95
N LEU A 167 6.78 14.79 3.12
CA LEU A 167 7.26 14.18 4.36
C LEU A 167 6.18 13.28 5.00
N PHE A 168 6.61 12.19 5.64
CA PHE A 168 5.75 11.27 6.41
C PHE A 168 5.95 11.39 7.92
N VAL A 169 6.86 12.27 8.34
CA VAL A 169 7.36 12.37 9.71
C VAL A 169 7.19 13.78 10.24
N THR A 170 6.98 13.90 11.54
CA THR A 170 6.93 15.17 12.26
C THR A 170 8.26 15.44 12.97
N PRO A 171 8.58 16.72 13.27
CA PRO A 171 9.67 17.04 14.19
C PRO A 171 9.57 16.29 15.52
N GLY A 172 10.70 15.93 16.11
CA GLY A 172 10.78 15.22 17.39
C GLY A 172 10.55 13.70 17.30
N MET A 173 10.15 13.16 16.15
CA MET A 173 10.11 11.71 15.97
C MET A 173 11.52 11.10 15.98
N GLU A 174 11.67 9.93 16.56
CA GLU A 174 12.92 9.17 16.50
C GLU A 174 13.09 8.50 15.13
N THR A 175 14.28 8.64 14.54
CA THR A 175 14.68 8.01 13.28
C THR A 175 15.89 7.10 13.46
N TYR A 176 16.11 6.25 12.46
CA TYR A 176 17.27 5.37 12.35
C TYR A 176 17.63 5.19 10.88
N ASP A 177 18.83 4.67 10.61
CA ASP A 177 19.33 4.48 9.25
C ASP A 177 18.43 3.56 8.43
N GLY A 178 18.10 3.97 7.21
CA GLY A 178 17.24 3.22 6.31
C GLY A 178 15.74 3.32 6.60
N MET A 179 15.33 4.09 7.61
CA MET A 179 13.93 4.50 7.78
C MET A 179 13.51 5.42 6.63
N ILE A 180 12.34 5.20 6.05
CA ILE A 180 11.76 6.07 5.04
C ILE A 180 11.05 7.23 5.73
N VAL A 181 11.45 8.45 5.40
CA VAL A 181 10.99 9.70 6.03
C VAL A 181 10.05 10.50 5.13
N GLY A 182 9.93 10.14 3.85
CA GLY A 182 9.03 10.80 2.90
C GLY A 182 9.05 10.19 1.51
N GLU A 183 8.17 10.69 0.66
CA GLU A 183 8.13 10.45 -0.78
C GLU A 183 9.00 11.49 -1.49
N HIS A 184 9.86 11.05 -2.39
CA HIS A 184 10.65 11.95 -3.23
C HIS A 184 9.80 12.48 -4.39
N SER A 185 10.09 13.69 -4.85
CA SER A 185 9.44 14.28 -6.04
C SER A 185 9.79 13.55 -7.34
N ARG A 186 10.94 12.86 -7.38
CA ARG A 186 11.41 12.06 -8.52
C ARG A 186 11.28 10.57 -8.24
N ASP A 187 11.46 9.75 -9.27
CA ASP A 187 11.42 8.29 -9.25
C ASP A 187 12.64 7.63 -8.56
N THR A 188 13.75 8.35 -8.40
CA THR A 188 14.96 7.83 -7.74
C THR A 188 14.90 7.96 -6.22
N ASP A 189 15.36 6.95 -5.49
CA ASP A 189 15.54 7.04 -4.04
C ASP A 189 16.66 8.04 -3.66
N LEU A 190 16.46 8.79 -2.57
CA LEU A 190 17.42 9.78 -2.08
C LEU A 190 17.74 9.58 -0.60
N ASP A 191 19.03 9.49 -0.31
CA ASP A 191 19.56 9.38 1.05
C ASP A 191 19.69 10.77 1.67
N VAL A 192 19.06 10.98 2.83
CA VAL A 192 18.94 12.27 3.51
C VAL A 192 19.26 12.16 5.00
N ASN A 193 19.73 13.25 5.61
CA ASN A 193 19.96 13.30 7.05
C ASN A 193 18.87 14.15 7.73
N PRO A 194 17.87 13.54 8.40
CA PRO A 194 16.78 14.25 9.08
C PRO A 194 17.15 14.70 10.50
N VAL A 195 18.33 14.37 11.01
CA VAL A 195 18.80 14.67 12.38
C VAL A 195 19.73 15.89 12.40
N ARG A 196 19.95 16.54 11.24
CA ARG A 196 20.87 17.68 11.13
C ARG A 196 20.46 18.82 12.06
N SER A 197 21.35 19.19 12.97
CA SER A 197 21.17 20.36 13.83
C SER A 197 21.53 21.64 13.07
N LYS A 198 20.98 22.77 13.52
CA LYS A 198 21.37 24.09 13.05
C LYS A 198 22.77 24.39 13.58
N GLU A 199 23.73 24.64 12.70
CA GLU A 199 25.05 25.12 13.13
C GLU A 199 24.90 26.54 13.67
N LEU A 200 25.26 26.73 14.94
CA LEU A 200 25.27 28.04 15.60
C LEU A 200 26.50 28.81 15.14
N THR A 201 26.50 29.33 13.91
CA THR A 201 27.46 30.36 13.54
C THR A 201 27.05 31.65 14.25
N ASN A 202 27.84 32.04 15.26
CA ASN A 202 27.75 33.30 16.00
C ASN A 202 27.88 34.53 15.09
N VAL A 203 26.84 34.83 14.31
CA VAL A 203 26.81 36.02 13.44
C VAL A 203 25.46 36.70 13.59
N ARG A 204 25.40 37.61 14.58
CA ARG A 204 24.64 38.88 14.55
C ARG A 204 23.18 38.88 14.08
N ALA A 205 22.43 37.79 14.24
CA ALA A 205 20.98 37.77 14.03
C ALA A 205 20.25 37.67 15.38
N ALA A 206 20.42 38.69 16.23
CA ALA A 206 19.47 38.94 17.29
C ALA A 206 18.11 39.27 16.64
N SER A 207 17.05 38.55 17.04
CA SER A 207 15.65 38.83 16.69
C SER A 207 15.08 38.32 15.36
N LYS A 208 15.40 37.11 14.92
CA LYS A 208 14.44 36.28 14.16
C LYS A 208 14.53 34.82 14.58
N ASP A 209 13.81 34.48 15.64
CA ASP A 209 13.35 33.12 15.86
C ASP A 209 12.27 32.88 14.80
N GLU A 210 12.69 32.52 13.58
CA GLU A 210 11.76 32.21 12.49
C GLU A 210 10.94 31.01 12.95
N ASN A 211 9.69 31.25 13.30
CA ASN A 211 8.73 30.19 13.59
C ASN A 211 8.68 29.28 12.36
N VAL A 212 9.30 28.10 12.47
CA VAL A 212 9.50 27.16 11.38
C VAL A 212 8.13 26.64 10.95
N LYS A 213 7.59 27.20 9.87
CA LYS A 213 6.34 26.74 9.24
C LYS A 213 6.67 25.57 8.33
N LEU A 214 6.34 24.36 8.77
CA LEU A 214 6.42 23.15 7.95
C LEU A 214 5.04 22.84 7.35
N THR A 215 5.01 22.36 6.11
CA THR A 215 3.79 21.73 5.58
C THR A 215 3.44 20.50 6.43
N PRO A 216 2.15 20.29 6.77
CA PRO A 216 1.71 19.12 7.51
C PRO A 216 2.15 17.83 6.81
N PRO A 217 2.80 16.88 7.52
CA PRO A 217 3.25 15.64 6.91
C PRO A 217 2.07 14.73 6.58
N ARG A 218 2.25 13.92 5.54
CA ARG A 218 1.29 12.88 5.16
C ARG A 218 1.49 11.65 6.06
N LEU A 219 0.68 11.56 7.10
CA LEU A 219 0.67 10.39 7.98
C LEU A 219 -0.02 9.21 7.29
N MET A 220 0.71 8.12 7.07
CA MET A 220 0.17 6.93 6.42
C MET A 220 -0.55 6.01 7.41
N THR A 221 -1.73 5.53 7.00
CA THR A 221 -2.41 4.42 7.67
C THR A 221 -1.76 3.08 7.32
N LEU A 222 -2.06 2.01 8.07
CA LEU A 222 -1.53 0.68 7.76
C LEU A 222 -1.95 0.19 6.37
N GLU A 223 -3.19 0.48 5.95
CA GLU A 223 -3.69 0.07 4.63
C GLU A 223 -2.96 0.77 3.49
N GLU A 224 -2.66 2.07 3.68
CA GLU A 224 -1.84 2.87 2.77
C GLU A 224 -0.42 2.36 2.69
N ALA A 225 0.20 2.12 3.84
CA ALA A 225 1.55 1.59 3.94
C ALA A 225 1.68 0.26 3.17
N ILE A 226 0.71 -0.66 3.33
CA ILE A 226 0.69 -1.95 2.61
C ILE A 226 0.60 -1.74 1.09
N GLY A 227 -0.17 -0.77 0.62
CA GLY A 227 -0.27 -0.44 -0.80
C GLY A 227 0.94 0.29 -1.37
N TYR A 228 1.64 1.04 -0.52
CA TYR A 228 2.77 1.89 -0.92
C TYR A 228 4.11 1.15 -0.97
N VAL A 229 4.29 0.13 -0.14
CA VAL A 229 5.59 -0.54 0.07
C VAL A 229 6.03 -1.39 -1.12
N ALA A 230 7.25 -1.12 -1.57
CA ALA A 230 7.91 -1.86 -2.63
C ALA A 230 8.50 -3.20 -2.14
N SER A 231 9.00 -4.01 -3.08
CA SER A 231 9.56 -5.34 -2.78
C SER A 231 10.82 -5.31 -1.90
N ASP A 232 11.57 -4.21 -1.92
CA ASP A 232 12.80 -3.98 -1.16
C ASP A 232 12.55 -3.18 0.13
N GLU A 233 11.29 -3.02 0.51
CA GLU A 233 10.82 -2.23 1.64
C GLU A 233 9.99 -3.08 2.61
N LEU A 234 9.95 -2.65 3.87
CA LEU A 234 9.24 -3.31 4.96
C LEU A 234 8.48 -2.29 5.78
N ILE A 235 7.36 -2.73 6.36
CA ILE A 235 6.56 -1.97 7.31
C ILE A 235 6.92 -2.45 8.71
N GLU A 236 7.37 -1.55 9.56
CA GLU A 236 7.49 -1.80 10.99
C GLU A 236 6.20 -1.38 11.67
N VAL A 237 5.52 -2.35 12.29
CA VAL A 237 4.29 -2.08 13.03
C VAL A 237 4.57 -2.26 14.52
N THR A 238 4.31 -1.18 15.26
CA THR A 238 4.22 -1.17 16.71
C THR A 238 2.83 -0.71 17.12
N PRO A 239 2.34 -1.01 18.34
CA PRO A 239 1.02 -0.56 18.78
C PRO A 239 0.79 0.95 18.70
N LYS A 240 1.86 1.75 18.77
CA LYS A 240 1.80 3.22 18.78
C LYS A 240 2.20 3.86 17.46
N VAL A 241 3.04 3.20 16.67
CA VAL A 241 3.69 3.81 15.49
C VAL A 241 3.80 2.80 14.36
N ILE A 242 3.46 3.24 13.15
CA ILE A 242 3.73 2.55 11.90
C ILE A 242 4.87 3.29 11.22
N ARG A 243 5.91 2.56 10.80
CA ARG A 243 7.05 3.12 10.08
C ARG A 243 7.33 2.35 8.81
N LEU A 244 7.88 3.05 7.83
CA LEU A 244 8.37 2.46 6.59
C LEU A 244 9.90 2.43 6.64
N ARG A 245 10.50 1.37 6.08
CA ARG A 245 11.95 1.24 5.98
C ARG A 245 12.37 0.43 4.77
N LYS A 246 13.63 0.59 4.37
CA LYS A 246 14.27 -0.34 3.45
C LYS A 246 14.58 -1.67 4.14
N LYS A 247 14.58 -2.76 3.35
CA LYS A 247 15.02 -4.08 3.78
C LYS A 247 16.48 -4.05 4.24
N TYR A 248 17.34 -3.37 3.48
CA TYR A 248 18.72 -3.10 3.85
C TYR A 248 18.84 -1.67 4.37
N LEU A 249 19.30 -1.53 5.61
CA LEU A 249 19.45 -0.23 6.26
C LEU A 249 20.63 0.56 5.71
N ASP A 250 21.75 -0.14 5.55
CA ASP A 250 23.00 0.42 5.05
C ASP A 250 22.89 0.79 3.57
N ALA A 251 23.19 2.05 3.26
CA ALA A 251 23.18 2.59 1.90
C ALA A 251 24.13 1.84 0.95
N ASN A 252 25.28 1.39 1.44
CA ASN A 252 26.25 0.65 0.62
C ASN A 252 25.70 -0.72 0.23
N LYS A 253 25.07 -1.42 1.18
CA LYS A 253 24.39 -2.70 0.91
C LYS A 253 23.23 -2.53 -0.08
N ARG A 254 22.46 -1.44 0.00
CA ARG A 254 21.41 -1.14 -0.98
C ARG A 254 21.95 -0.98 -2.39
N LYS A 255 23.02 -0.18 -2.56
CA LYS A 255 23.68 0.02 -3.86
C LYS A 255 24.16 -1.32 -4.43
N MET A 256 24.82 -2.14 -3.61
CA MET A 256 25.29 -3.47 -4.02
C MET A 256 24.15 -4.39 -4.46
N MET A 257 23.05 -4.45 -3.68
CA MET A 257 21.92 -5.33 -4.00
C MET A 257 21.10 -4.85 -5.20
N ARG A 258 21.15 -3.55 -5.53
CA ARG A 258 20.52 -3.01 -6.75
C ARG A 258 21.17 -3.53 -8.03
N HIS A 259 22.48 -3.82 -7.99
CA HIS A 259 23.23 -4.33 -9.14
C HIS A 259 23.16 -5.85 -9.30
N LYS A 260 22.61 -6.59 -8.33
CA LYS A 260 22.38 -8.03 -8.50
C LYS A 260 21.19 -8.26 -9.44
N PRO A 261 21.30 -9.18 -10.42
CA PRO A 261 20.16 -9.59 -11.21
C PRO A 261 19.07 -10.18 -10.28
N LYS A 262 17.83 -9.77 -10.50
CA LYS A 262 16.68 -10.33 -9.78
C LYS A 262 16.42 -11.72 -10.37
N GLU A 263 16.53 -12.77 -9.56
CA GLU A 263 16.04 -14.13 -9.87
C GLU A 263 14.51 -14.16 -9.99
#